data_AF-A0A538N2P3-F1
#
_entry.id   AF-A0A538N2P3-F1
#
_cell.length_a   1.000
_cell.length_b   1.000
_cell.length_c   1.000
_cell.angle_alpha   90.00
_cell.angle_beta   90.00
_cell.angle_gamma   90.00
#
_symmetry.space_group_name_H-M   'P 1'
#
loop_
_entity.id
_entity.type
_entity.pdbx_description
1 polymer ?
#
loop_
_entity_poly.entity_id
_entity_poly.type
_entity_poly.pdbx_seq_one_letter_code
_entity_poly.pdbx_strand_id
1 'polypeptide(L)'
;MRRETLCLRIGWICLLVVGAGILTFGLVAVAVPASGNQKLLVADGVASIGLGLFGVLIAVIPFRRRERWAWFALWFYPAFWMVHLVGRLPPGRDHVHQIAFIMLSLAGLLVPIRLFFARGG
;
A
#
# COMPACT_ATOMS: atom_id res chain seq x y z
N MET A 1 13.66 2.41 -23.06
CA MET A 1 12.74 3.56 -22.85
C MET A 1 11.26 3.19 -22.73
N ARG A 2 10.50 2.85 -23.80
CA ARG A 2 9.02 2.65 -23.71
C ARG A 2 8.58 1.60 -22.68
N ARG A 3 9.27 0.45 -22.64
CA ARG A 3 9.00 -0.65 -21.69
C ARG A 3 9.30 -0.25 -20.25
N GLU A 4 10.37 0.50 -20.01
CA GLU A 4 10.76 0.97 -18.67
C GLU A 4 9.75 1.97 -18.13
N THR A 5 9.28 2.89 -18.98
CA THR A 5 8.20 3.83 -18.63
C THR A 5 6.91 3.10 -18.29
N LEU A 6 6.58 2.02 -19.03
CA LEU A 6 5.41 1.20 -18.76
C LEU A 6 5.55 0.43 -17.43
N CYS A 7 6.67 -0.25 -17.19
CA CYS A 7 6.91 -0.99 -15.95
C CYS A 7 6.85 -0.06 -14.73
N LEU A 8 7.44 1.14 -14.82
CA LEU A 8 7.34 2.13 -13.77
C LEU A 8 5.90 2.60 -13.57
N ARG A 9 5.16 2.85 -14.66
CA ARG A 9 3.73 3.22 -14.60
C ARG A 9 2.89 2.18 -13.89
N ILE A 10 3.02 0.92 -14.28
CA ILE A 10 2.33 -0.19 -13.61
C ILE A 10 2.70 -0.19 -12.13
N GLY A 11 3.99 -0.09 -11.83
CA GLY A 11 4.53 -0.04 -10.46
C GLY A 11 3.83 0.99 -9.58
N TRP A 12 3.94 2.27 -9.94
CA TRP A 12 3.40 3.33 -9.08
C TRP A 12 1.86 3.39 -9.08
N ILE A 13 1.18 2.98 -10.15
CA ILE A 13 -0.29 2.91 -10.18
C ILE A 13 -0.79 1.82 -9.23
N CYS A 14 -0.18 0.63 -9.25
CA CYS A 14 -0.54 -0.44 -8.31
C CYS A 14 -0.34 0.01 -6.85
N LEU A 15 0.78 0.66 -6.55
CA LEU A 15 1.07 1.17 -5.20
C LEU A 15 0.14 2.32 -4.81
N LEU A 16 -0.25 3.18 -5.75
CA LEU A 16 -1.24 4.24 -5.53
C LEU A 16 -2.60 3.62 -5.17
N VAL A 17 -3.06 2.60 -5.90
CA VAL A 17 -4.33 1.91 -5.62
C VAL A 17 -4.32 1.28 -4.23
N VAL A 18 -3.21 0.65 -3.83
CA VAL A 18 -3.08 0.08 -2.48
C VAL A 18 -3.14 1.17 -1.40
N GLY A 19 -2.40 2.27 -1.59
CA GLY A 19 -2.43 3.40 -0.66
C GLY A 19 -3.81 4.03 -0.53
N ALA A 20 -4.52 4.20 -1.66
CA ALA A 20 -5.91 4.64 -1.68
C ALA A 20 -6.83 3.66 -0.93
N GLY A 21 -6.63 2.35 -1.08
CA GLY A 21 -7.36 1.33 -0.33
C GLY A 21 -7.17 1.46 1.19
N ILE A 22 -5.93 1.67 1.64
CA ILE A 22 -5.62 1.88 3.07
C ILE A 22 -6.27 3.18 3.57
N LEU A 23 -6.25 4.25 2.77
CA LEU A 23 -6.93 5.51 3.09
C LEU A 23 -8.43 5.33 3.26
N THR A 24 -9.08 4.69 2.28
CA THR A 24 -10.52 4.43 2.32
C THR A 24 -10.87 3.57 3.53
N PHE A 25 -10.09 2.54 3.82
CA PHE A 25 -10.27 1.74 5.03
C PHE A 25 -10.20 2.60 6.30
N GLY A 26 -9.16 3.42 6.43
CA GLY A 26 -9.00 4.28 7.60
C GLY A 26 -10.13 5.28 7.77
N LEU A 27 -10.60 5.90 6.68
CA LEU A 27 -11.76 6.81 6.68
C LEU A 27 -13.03 6.09 7.13
N VAL A 28 -13.29 4.89 6.61
CA VAL A 28 -14.45 4.08 7.01
C VAL A 28 -14.37 3.71 8.48
N ALA A 29 -13.21 3.29 8.97
CA ALA A 29 -13.00 2.90 10.36
C ALA A 29 -13.21 4.06 11.35
N VAL A 30 -12.93 5.29 10.94
CA VAL A 30 -13.17 6.50 11.77
C VAL A 30 -14.62 6.99 11.66
N ALA A 31 -15.21 6.94 10.46
CA ALA A 31 -16.52 7.56 10.20
C ALA A 31 -17.72 6.66 10.49
N VAL A 32 -17.57 5.34 10.41
CA VAL A 32 -18.67 4.38 10.56
C VAL A 32 -18.70 3.83 12.00
N PRO A 33 -19.78 4.07 12.75
CA PRO A 33 -19.95 3.47 14.07
C PRO A 33 -19.98 1.94 13.97
N ALA A 34 -19.22 1.26 14.82
CA ALA A 34 -19.16 -0.19 14.88
C ALA A 34 -19.54 -0.69 16.28
N SER A 35 -20.30 -1.78 16.34
CA SER A 35 -20.57 -2.47 17.59
C SER A 35 -19.30 -3.20 18.06
N GLY A 36 -18.66 -2.72 19.11
CA GLY A 36 -17.41 -3.30 19.63
C GLY A 36 -16.48 -2.26 20.24
N ASN A 37 -15.16 -2.52 20.22
CA ASN A 37 -14.15 -1.62 20.77
C ASN A 37 -13.89 -0.42 19.84
N GLN A 38 -14.85 0.49 19.78
CA GLN A 38 -14.88 1.64 18.86
C GLN A 38 -13.62 2.52 18.97
N LYS A 39 -13.08 2.72 20.18
CA LYS A 39 -11.87 3.52 20.38
C LYS A 39 -10.65 2.92 19.66
N LEU A 40 -10.51 1.59 19.72
CA LEU A 40 -9.42 0.89 19.04
C LEU A 40 -9.58 1.00 17.52
N LEU A 41 -10.79 0.78 17.00
CA LEU A 41 -11.08 0.89 15.57
C LEU A 41 -10.79 2.30 15.03
N VAL A 42 -11.15 3.34 15.77
CA VAL A 42 -10.84 4.73 15.40
C VAL A 42 -9.34 4.99 15.41
N ALA A 43 -8.61 4.50 16.42
CA ALA A 43 -7.15 4.65 16.49
C ALA A 43 -6.47 3.95 15.31
N ASP A 44 -6.85 2.72 14.99
CA ASP A 44 -6.37 1.97 13.83
C ASP A 44 -6.73 2.68 12.52
N GLY A 45 -7.93 3.27 12.46
CA GLY A 45 -8.39 4.05 11.32
C GLY A 45 -7.55 5.31 11.08
N VAL A 46 -7.28 6.09 12.12
CA VAL A 46 -6.40 7.28 12.06
C VAL A 46 -4.97 6.89 11.65
N ALA A 47 -4.44 5.82 12.24
CA ALA A 47 -3.12 5.29 11.84
C ALA A 47 -3.10 4.88 10.37
N SER A 48 -4.14 4.19 9.90
CA SER A 48 -4.29 3.77 8.50
C SER A 48 -4.38 4.97 7.56
N ILE A 49 -5.09 6.06 7.93
CA ILE A 49 -5.11 7.29 7.13
C ILE A 49 -3.70 7.84 6.95
N GLY A 50 -2.93 7.95 8.04
CA GLY A 50 -1.55 8.42 8.00
C GLY A 50 -0.65 7.53 7.12
N LEU A 51 -0.72 6.21 7.31
CA LEU A 51 0.02 5.21 6.54
C LEU A 51 -0.32 5.26 5.05
N GLY A 52 -1.61 5.34 4.71
CA GLY A 52 -2.09 5.45 3.35
C GLY A 52 -1.59 6.72 2.67
N LEU A 53 -1.69 7.89 3.33
CA LEU A 53 -1.21 9.17 2.80
C LEU A 53 0.30 9.12 2.58
N PHE A 54 1.04 8.65 3.58
CA PHE A 54 2.49 8.57 3.53
C PHE A 54 2.97 7.64 2.41
N GLY A 55 2.38 6.45 2.29
CA GLY A 55 2.69 5.53 1.20
C GLY A 55 2.33 6.09 -0.18
N VAL A 56 1.20 6.81 -0.32
CA VAL A 56 0.83 7.48 -1.58
C VAL A 56 1.87 8.52 -1.97
N LEU A 57 2.32 9.34 -1.01
CA LEU A 57 3.36 10.34 -1.25
C LEU A 57 4.68 9.68 -1.69
N ILE A 58 5.09 8.58 -1.03
CA ILE A 58 6.28 7.82 -1.44
C ILE A 58 6.10 7.22 -2.85
N ALA A 59 4.94 6.66 -3.16
CA ALA A 59 4.65 6.06 -4.47
C ALA A 59 4.66 7.09 -5.61
N VAL A 60 4.15 8.30 -5.37
CA VAL A 60 4.00 9.34 -6.40
C VAL A 60 5.27 10.18 -6.57
N ILE A 61 6.07 10.38 -5.51
CA ILE A 61 7.25 11.26 -5.57
C ILE A 61 8.55 10.44 -5.69
N PRO A 62 9.14 9.89 -4.61
CA PRO A 62 10.46 9.26 -4.67
C PRO A 62 10.46 7.93 -5.43
N PHE A 63 9.37 7.15 -5.41
CA PHE A 63 9.29 5.91 -6.19
C PHE A 63 9.27 6.19 -7.70
N ARG A 64 8.56 7.24 -8.15
CA ARG A 64 8.60 7.68 -9.55
C ARG A 64 9.96 8.26 -9.95
N ARG A 65 10.69 8.85 -9.00
CA ARG A 65 12.10 9.27 -9.16
C ARG A 65 13.09 8.10 -9.11
N ARG A 66 12.61 6.87 -8.91
CA ARG A 66 13.40 5.63 -8.81
C ARG A 66 14.40 5.65 -7.65
N GLU A 67 14.05 6.36 -6.58
CA GLU A 67 14.87 6.39 -5.37
C GLU A 67 14.80 5.03 -4.68
N ARG A 68 15.96 4.37 -4.48
CA ARG A 68 16.01 2.99 -3.99
C ARG A 68 15.38 2.81 -2.61
N TRP A 69 15.53 3.79 -1.71
CA TRP A 69 14.95 3.74 -0.38
C TRP A 69 13.40 3.70 -0.43
N ALA A 70 12.78 4.33 -1.44
CA ALA A 70 11.33 4.33 -1.59
C ALA A 70 10.80 2.93 -1.95
N TRP A 71 11.57 2.17 -2.72
CA TRP A 71 11.27 0.76 -3.00
C TRP A 71 11.28 -0.06 -1.71
N PHE A 72 12.28 0.11 -0.86
CA PHE A 72 12.36 -0.57 0.44
C PHE A 72 11.24 -0.13 1.38
N ALA A 73 10.97 1.18 1.48
CA ALA A 73 9.94 1.72 2.36
C ALA A 73 8.56 1.14 2.01
N LEU A 74 8.18 1.11 0.73
CA LEU A 74 6.86 0.65 0.29
C LEU A 74 6.59 -0.85 0.50
N TRP A 75 7.57 -1.65 0.95
CA TRP A 75 7.31 -3.00 1.46
C TRP A 75 6.44 -3.03 2.70
N PHE A 76 6.22 -1.90 3.38
CA PHE A 76 5.23 -1.83 4.44
C PHE A 76 3.81 -2.12 3.93
N TYR A 77 3.47 -1.83 2.67
CA TYR A 77 2.13 -2.11 2.11
C TYR A 77 1.76 -3.60 2.13
N PRO A 78 2.54 -4.51 1.51
CA PRO A 78 2.23 -5.93 1.59
C PRO A 78 2.32 -6.45 3.03
N ALA A 79 3.23 -5.91 3.86
CA ALA A 79 3.32 -6.27 5.27
C ALA A 79 2.05 -5.88 6.06
N PHE A 80 1.54 -4.66 5.85
CA PHE A 80 0.31 -4.15 6.47
C PHE A 80 -0.87 -5.09 6.19
N TRP A 81 -1.09 -5.44 4.93
CA TRP A 81 -2.18 -6.34 4.54
C TRP A 81 -1.95 -7.79 5.00
N MET A 82 -0.70 -8.26 5.06
CA MET A 82 -0.37 -9.57 5.64
C MET A 82 -0.71 -9.65 7.13
N VAL A 83 -0.38 -8.61 7.90
CA VAL A 83 -0.75 -8.53 9.32
C VAL A 83 -2.27 -8.55 9.49
N HIS A 84 -3.01 -7.85 8.63
CA HIS A 84 -4.48 -7.87 8.65
C HIS A 84 -5.07 -9.23 8.29
N LEU A 85 -4.47 -9.93 7.32
CA LEU A 85 -4.86 -11.27 6.90
C LEU A 85 -4.61 -12.33 7.97
N VAL A 86 -3.39 -12.37 8.52
CA VAL A 86 -2.98 -13.36 9.54
C VAL A 86 -3.66 -13.07 10.88
N GLY A 87 -3.71 -11.80 11.27
CA GLY A 87 -4.33 -11.36 12.53
C GLY A 87 -5.85 -11.38 12.53
N ARG A 88 -6.49 -11.67 11.38
CA ARG A 88 -7.95 -11.57 11.19
C ARG A 88 -8.48 -10.20 11.65
N LEU A 89 -7.69 -9.16 11.43
CA LEU A 89 -8.04 -7.80 11.80
C LEU A 89 -9.09 -7.26 10.81
N PRO A 90 -9.95 -6.31 11.24
CA PRO A 90 -10.84 -5.60 10.33
C PRO A 90 -10.06 -5.13 9.09
N PRO A 91 -10.57 -5.35 7.86
CA PRO A 91 -11.98 -5.26 7.51
C PRO A 91 -12.59 -6.64 7.22
N GLY A 92 -13.56 -7.08 8.03
CA GLY A 92 -14.54 -8.10 7.66
C GLY A 92 -14.04 -9.54 7.44
N ARG A 93 -14.99 -10.44 7.16
CA ARG A 93 -14.78 -11.89 6.94
C ARG A 93 -14.32 -12.24 5.53
N ASP A 94 -14.29 -11.27 4.62
CA ASP A 94 -13.92 -11.45 3.21
C ASP A 94 -12.46 -11.09 2.98
N HIS A 95 -11.56 -12.07 3.12
CA HIS A 95 -10.11 -11.92 2.96
C HIS A 95 -9.65 -11.59 1.52
N VAL A 96 -10.57 -11.57 0.56
CA VAL A 96 -10.28 -11.38 -0.88
C VAL A 96 -9.58 -10.04 -1.14
N HIS A 97 -10.05 -8.96 -0.53
CA HIS A 97 -9.45 -7.64 -0.73
C HIS A 97 -8.03 -7.54 -0.13
N GLN A 98 -7.78 -8.20 1.01
CA GLN A 98 -6.44 -8.25 1.62
C GLN A 98 -5.46 -8.95 0.69
N ILE A 99 -5.85 -10.12 0.15
CA ILE A 99 -5.04 -10.86 -0.83
C ILE A 99 -4.82 -10.04 -2.10
N ALA A 100 -5.86 -9.38 -2.62
CA ALA A 100 -5.75 -8.53 -3.80
C ALA A 100 -4.76 -7.38 -3.59
N PHE A 101 -4.81 -6.70 -2.44
CA PHE A 101 -3.87 -5.62 -2.13
C PHE A 101 -2.45 -6.12 -1.90
N ILE A 102 -2.24 -7.31 -1.33
CA ILE A 102 -0.92 -7.95 -1.27
C ILE A 102 -0.38 -8.16 -2.68
N MET A 103 -1.17 -8.78 -3.56
CA MET A 103 -0.74 -9.06 -4.94
C MET A 103 -0.46 -7.78 -5.74
N LEU A 104 -1.32 -6.76 -5.61
CA LEU A 104 -1.08 -5.44 -6.21
C LEU A 104 0.19 -4.79 -5.68
N SER A 105 0.46 -4.88 -4.39
CA SER A 105 1.69 -4.34 -3.79
C SER A 105 2.92 -5.05 -4.32
N LEU A 106 2.90 -6.39 -4.36
CA LEU A 106 3.98 -7.20 -4.90
C LEU A 106 4.20 -6.90 -6.38
N ALA A 107 3.15 -6.82 -7.19
CA ALA A 107 3.26 -6.40 -8.58
C ALA A 107 3.87 -4.99 -8.70
N GLY A 108 3.40 -4.07 -7.85
CA GLY A 108 3.88 -2.69 -7.75
C GLY A 108 5.38 -2.57 -7.52
N LEU A 109 5.93 -3.42 -6.63
CA LEU A 109 7.34 -3.43 -6.24
C LEU A 109 8.21 -4.26 -7.19
N LEU A 110 7.73 -5.43 -7.62
CA LEU A 110 8.55 -6.41 -8.33
C LEU A 110 8.60 -6.16 -9.85
N VAL A 111 7.53 -5.63 -10.47
CA VAL A 111 7.54 -5.32 -11.91
C VAL A 111 8.64 -4.30 -12.29
N PRO A 112 8.82 -3.18 -11.56
CA PRO A 112 9.88 -2.22 -11.87
C PRO A 112 11.22 -2.53 -11.19
N ILE A 113 11.42 -3.69 -10.54
CA ILE A 113 12.62 -3.96 -9.70
C ILE A 113 13.94 -3.68 -10.41
N ARG A 114 14.05 -4.05 -11.69
CA ARG A 114 15.27 -3.81 -12.48
C ARG A 114 15.56 -2.33 -12.66
N LEU A 115 14.56 -1.45 -12.65
CA LEU A 115 14.73 -0.01 -12.78
C LEU A 115 15.34 0.64 -11.54
N PHE A 116 15.20 0.01 -10.37
CA PHE A 116 15.79 0.49 -9.11
C PHE A 116 17.21 -0.03 -8.90
N PHE A 117 17.52 -1.23 -9.40
CA PHE A 117 18.76 -1.95 -9.09
C PHE A 117 19.67 -2.27 -10.28
N ALA A 118 19.26 -1.99 -11.52
CA ALA A 118 20.19 -2.08 -12.65
C ALA A 118 21.32 -1.06 -12.47
N ARG A 119 22.57 -1.54 -12.47
CA ARG A 119 23.78 -0.72 -12.47
C ARG A 119 23.85 0.09 -13.77
N GLY A 120 24.08 1.39 -13.62
CA GLY A 120 24.22 2.36 -14.70
C GLY A 120 24.51 3.74 -14.11
N GLY A 121 25.72 3.87 -13.57
CA GLY A 121 26.30 5.02 -12.88
C GLY A 121 27.58 4.53 -12.23
#